data_AF-A0A411G5U1-F1
#
_entry.id   AF-A0A411G5U1-F1
#
_cell.length_a   1.000
_cell.length_b   1.000
_cell.length_c   1.000
_cell.angle_alpha   90.00
_cell.angle_beta   90.00
_cell.angle_gamma   90.00
#
_symmetry.space_group_name_H-M   'P 1'
#
loop_
_entity.id
_entity.type
_entity.pdbx_description
1 polymer ?
#
loop_
_entity_poly.entity_id
_entity_poly.type
_entity_poly.pdbx_seq_one_letter_code
_entity_poly.pdbx_strand_id
1 'polypeptide(L)'
;RFVGKDGRCNVTFVNMSERGQRYLSDLFTTCVGIRWRWMLVIFCLSFLLSWLLFGFAFWLIAAAHGDFAIRLNPSSGASSGGGDESGAGAVVEVEETCFVQVNSFMAAFLFSLETQTSIGYGFRSVTESCPLAVMAVVLQCIVGCIIDAFIIGAVMAKIAKPKKRNETLLFSDTAVVALRDGKLCMMWRVGNLRKSHLVEAHVRAQLLKPRVTPEGEFLPLDNEDINVGFDTGTDRIFLVSP
;
A
#
# COMPACT_ATOMS: atom_id res chain seq x y z
N ARG A 1 -30.30 9.12 -14.11
CA ARG A 1 -29.80 10.24 -13.27
C ARG A 1 -28.28 10.19 -13.27
N PHE A 2 -27.61 11.32 -13.44
CA PHE A 2 -26.14 11.40 -13.53
C PHE A 2 -25.43 11.15 -12.19
N VAL A 3 -25.98 11.65 -11.07
CA VAL A 3 -25.47 11.43 -9.70
C VAL A 3 -26.57 10.81 -8.83
N GLY A 4 -26.27 9.74 -8.08
CA GLY A 4 -27.19 9.13 -7.11
C GLY A 4 -27.51 10.06 -5.93
N LYS A 5 -28.57 9.77 -5.16
CA LYS A 5 -28.87 10.54 -3.92
C LYS A 5 -27.78 10.42 -2.86
N ASP A 6 -26.97 9.37 -2.94
CA ASP A 6 -25.79 9.10 -2.11
C ASP A 6 -24.52 9.82 -2.59
N GLY A 7 -24.61 10.66 -3.63
CA GLY A 7 -23.49 11.40 -4.21
C GLY A 7 -22.60 10.59 -5.14
N ARG A 8 -22.92 9.32 -5.43
CA ARG A 8 -22.15 8.50 -6.39
C ARG A 8 -22.48 8.88 -7.83
N CYS A 9 -21.47 9.19 -8.64
CA CYS A 9 -21.65 9.43 -10.06
C CYS A 9 -21.92 8.11 -10.81
N ASN A 10 -23.00 8.08 -11.59
CA ASN A 10 -23.37 6.92 -12.41
C ASN A 10 -22.78 7.05 -13.83
N VAL A 11 -21.45 7.16 -13.89
CA VAL A 11 -20.69 7.30 -15.14
C VAL A 11 -19.71 6.15 -15.22
N THR A 12 -19.74 5.44 -16.34
CA THR A 12 -18.76 4.41 -16.65
C THR A 12 -17.89 4.91 -17.79
N PHE A 13 -16.58 4.96 -17.56
CA PHE A 13 -15.62 5.32 -18.59
C PHE A 13 -15.34 4.07 -19.44
N VAL A 14 -15.73 4.12 -20.71
CA VAL A 14 -15.51 3.06 -21.72
C VAL A 14 -14.40 3.51 -22.67
N ASN A 15 -13.60 2.58 -23.21
CA ASN A 15 -12.52 2.85 -24.17
C ASN A 15 -11.42 3.82 -23.71
N MET A 16 -10.93 3.67 -22.48
CA MET A 16 -9.65 4.28 -22.09
C MET A 16 -8.49 3.40 -22.56
N SER A 17 -7.88 3.76 -23.69
CA SER A 17 -6.60 3.19 -24.12
C SER A 17 -5.53 3.44 -23.04
N GLU A 18 -4.63 2.48 -22.82
CA GLU A 18 -3.51 2.54 -21.85
C GLU A 18 -3.89 2.61 -20.35
N ARG A 19 -5.10 2.16 -19.99
CA ARG A 19 -5.58 2.19 -18.61
C ARG A 19 -4.63 1.51 -17.60
N GLY A 20 -4.03 0.39 -17.98
CA GLY A 20 -3.09 -0.35 -17.13
C GLY A 20 -1.79 0.42 -16.86
N GLN A 21 -1.18 1.00 -17.89
CA GLN A 21 0.09 1.72 -17.78
C GLN A 21 -0.06 3.00 -16.94
N ARG A 22 -1.18 3.70 -17.06
CA ARG A 22 -1.47 4.91 -16.26
C ARG A 22 -1.71 4.60 -14.78
N TYR A 23 -2.35 3.47 -14.45
CA TYR A 23 -2.48 3.05 -13.04
C TYR A 23 -1.15 2.61 -12.44
N LEU A 24 -0.26 2.01 -13.24
CA LEU A 24 1.08 1.62 -12.79
C LEU A 24 2.01 2.81 -12.61
N SER A 25 1.93 3.84 -13.47
CA SER A 25 2.69 5.08 -13.28
C SER A 25 2.28 5.84 -12.03
N ASP A 26 1.05 5.63 -11.54
CA ASP A 26 0.53 6.22 -10.30
C ASP A 26 0.19 5.13 -9.27
N LEU A 27 1.21 4.33 -8.95
CA LEU A 27 1.09 3.19 -8.05
C LEU A 27 0.64 3.63 -6.64
N PHE A 28 1.13 4.77 -6.14
CA PHE A 28 0.79 5.26 -4.81
C PHE A 28 -0.69 5.64 -4.72
N THR A 29 -1.23 6.45 -5.63
CA THR A 29 -2.65 6.82 -5.56
C THR A 29 -3.55 5.61 -5.81
N THR A 30 -3.13 4.68 -6.66
CA THR A 30 -3.82 3.42 -6.92
C THR A 30 -3.91 2.57 -5.64
N CYS A 31 -2.80 2.35 -4.93
CA CYS A 31 -2.76 1.65 -3.64
C CYS A 31 -3.64 2.31 -2.57
N VAL A 32 -3.64 3.65 -2.50
CA VAL A 32 -4.51 4.38 -1.57
C VAL A 32 -5.98 4.35 -2.04
N GLY A 33 -6.26 4.17 -3.33
CA GLY A 33 -7.60 4.14 -3.93
C GLY A 33 -8.35 2.81 -3.79
N ILE A 34 -7.67 1.66 -3.80
CA ILE A 34 -8.27 0.32 -3.73
C ILE A 34 -8.97 0.03 -2.39
N ARG A 35 -9.74 -1.06 -2.28
CA ARG A 35 -10.36 -1.45 -0.98
C ARG A 35 -9.30 -1.97 0.01
N TRP A 36 -9.55 -1.81 1.32
CA TRP A 36 -8.66 -2.29 2.39
C TRP A 36 -8.24 -3.75 2.23
N ARG A 37 -9.19 -4.65 1.90
CA ARG A 37 -8.91 -6.08 1.71
C ARG A 37 -7.82 -6.33 0.68
N TRP A 38 -7.87 -5.64 -0.46
CA TRP A 38 -6.88 -5.78 -1.53
C TRP A 38 -5.56 -5.11 -1.18
N MET A 39 -5.59 -3.99 -0.47
CA MET A 39 -4.38 -3.32 0.01
C MET A 39 -3.59 -4.23 0.97
N LEU A 40 -4.28 -4.85 1.94
CA LEU A 40 -3.65 -5.78 2.88
C LEU A 40 -3.07 -7.00 2.16
N VAL A 41 -3.80 -7.56 1.18
CA VAL A 41 -3.29 -8.67 0.36
C VAL A 41 -2.02 -8.28 -0.39
N ILE A 42 -1.96 -7.09 -1.00
CA ILE A 42 -0.76 -6.61 -1.71
C ILE A 42 0.42 -6.46 -0.76
N PHE A 43 0.22 -5.95 0.46
CA PHE A 43 1.29 -5.81 1.44
C PHE A 43 1.78 -7.14 2.00
N CYS A 44 0.86 -8.07 2.30
CA CYS A 44 1.24 -9.43 2.68
C CYS A 44 2.03 -10.11 1.56
N LEU A 45 1.58 -9.96 0.32
CA LEU A 45 2.28 -10.51 -0.84
C LEU A 45 3.67 -9.88 -1.00
N SER A 46 3.84 -8.57 -0.81
CA SER A 46 5.14 -7.92 -0.94
C SER A 46 6.15 -8.43 0.10
N PHE A 47 5.74 -8.64 1.35
CA PHE A 47 6.60 -9.24 2.37
C PHE A 47 6.94 -10.71 2.05
N LEU A 48 5.94 -11.52 1.67
CA LEU A 48 6.17 -12.91 1.33
C LEU A 48 7.13 -13.06 0.14
N LEU A 49 6.95 -12.23 -0.91
CA LEU A 49 7.83 -12.24 -2.07
C LEU A 49 9.25 -11.76 -1.72
N SER A 50 9.40 -10.77 -0.85
CA SER A 50 10.74 -10.33 -0.42
C SER A 50 11.45 -11.41 0.40
N TRP A 51 10.75 -12.04 1.36
CA TRP A 51 11.32 -13.15 2.15
C TRP A 51 11.68 -14.37 1.28
N LEU A 52 10.85 -14.69 0.28
CA LEU A 52 11.16 -15.76 -0.66
C LEU A 52 12.37 -15.42 -1.56
N LEU A 53 12.45 -14.18 -2.04
CA LEU A 53 13.57 -13.73 -2.89
C LEU A 53 14.90 -13.78 -2.13
N PHE A 54 14.96 -13.20 -0.94
CA PHE A 54 16.17 -13.21 -0.13
C PHE A 54 16.46 -14.59 0.47
N GLY A 55 15.45 -15.35 0.87
CA GLY A 55 15.61 -16.74 1.29
C GLY A 55 16.19 -17.62 0.19
N PHE A 56 15.75 -17.44 -1.06
CA PHE A 56 16.33 -18.09 -2.22
C PHE A 56 17.76 -17.64 -2.48
N ALA A 57 18.06 -16.33 -2.37
CA ALA A 57 19.42 -15.81 -2.51
C ALA A 57 20.38 -16.40 -1.46
N PHE A 58 19.98 -16.45 -0.19
CA PHE A 58 20.78 -17.07 0.88
C PHE A 58 20.97 -18.56 0.65
N TRP A 59 19.93 -19.27 0.22
CA TRP A 59 20.03 -20.68 -0.14
C TRP A 59 21.03 -20.91 -1.29
N LEU A 60 21.03 -20.06 -2.32
CA LEU A 60 22.01 -20.11 -3.41
C LEU A 60 23.44 -19.81 -2.95
N ILE A 61 23.63 -18.82 -2.08
CA ILE A 61 24.95 -18.49 -1.53
C ILE A 61 25.48 -19.68 -0.71
N ALA A 62 24.66 -20.25 0.16
CA ALA A 62 25.00 -21.45 0.93
C ALA A 62 25.30 -22.66 0.02
N ALA A 63 24.51 -22.85 -1.06
CA ALA A 63 24.73 -23.92 -2.03
C ALA A 63 26.04 -23.75 -2.79
N ALA A 64 26.34 -22.54 -3.25
CA ALA A 64 27.54 -22.22 -4.01
C ALA A 64 28.81 -22.29 -3.16
N HIS A 65 28.72 -21.95 -1.87
CA HIS A 65 29.83 -22.08 -0.92
C HIS A 65 30.07 -23.54 -0.48
N GLY A 66 29.06 -24.41 -0.58
CA GLY A 66 29.17 -25.79 -0.11
C GLY A 66 28.80 -25.99 1.36
N ASP A 67 28.11 -25.02 1.98
CA ASP A 67 27.68 -25.06 3.40
C ASP A 67 26.86 -26.33 3.73
N PHE A 68 26.16 -26.90 2.74
CA PHE A 68 25.41 -28.14 2.88
C PHE A 68 26.30 -29.41 2.91
N ALA A 69 27.45 -29.38 2.23
CA ALA A 69 28.36 -30.52 2.12
C ALA A 69 29.28 -30.65 3.35
N ILE A 70 29.71 -29.53 3.93
CA ILE A 70 30.57 -29.47 5.13
C ILE A 70 29.94 -30.24 6.31
N ARG A 71 28.61 -30.24 6.42
CA ARG A 71 27.86 -30.92 7.49
C ARG A 71 27.65 -32.43 7.26
N LEU A 72 27.85 -32.94 6.04
CA LEU A 72 27.75 -34.38 5.72
C LEU A 72 29.03 -35.15 6.07
N ASN A 73 30.10 -34.42 6.44
CA ASN A 73 31.34 -35.01 6.96
C ASN A 73 31.54 -34.73 8.48
N PRO A 74 30.57 -35.00 9.38
CA PRO A 74 30.82 -34.94 10.83
C PRO A 74 31.55 -36.20 11.34
N SER A 75 31.92 -37.13 10.44
CA SER A 75 32.62 -38.38 10.74
C SER A 75 34.15 -38.21 10.70
N SER A 76 34.67 -37.41 11.63
CA SER A 76 36.02 -37.62 12.17
C SER A 76 36.07 -37.47 13.71
N GLY A 77 34.91 -37.43 14.38
CA GLY A 77 34.83 -37.25 15.84
C GLY A 77 34.12 -38.36 16.63
N ALA A 78 33.57 -39.39 16.00
CA ALA A 78 32.84 -40.45 16.74
C ALA A 78 32.95 -41.82 16.05
N SER A 79 34.14 -42.42 16.05
CA SER A 79 34.29 -43.87 15.99
C SER A 79 35.41 -44.33 16.91
N SER A 80 34.97 -44.92 18.01
CA SER A 80 35.66 -45.82 18.94
C SER A 80 36.83 -46.63 18.38
N GLY A 81 37.95 -46.62 19.11
CA GLY A 81 38.69 -47.83 19.46
C GLY A 81 39.91 -48.22 18.61
N GLY A 82 41.10 -47.94 19.17
CA GLY A 82 42.27 -48.82 19.09
C GLY A 82 43.40 -48.43 18.13
N GLY A 83 44.56 -48.10 18.69
CA GLY A 83 45.88 -48.41 18.10
C GLY A 83 46.67 -47.25 17.49
N ASP A 84 47.77 -46.95 18.18
CA ASP A 84 49.07 -46.43 17.75
C ASP A 84 49.29 -44.97 17.32
N GLU A 85 50.22 -44.38 18.08
CA GLU A 85 50.91 -43.11 17.92
C GLU A 85 51.73 -43.08 16.62
N SER A 86 51.57 -42.02 15.82
CA SER A 86 52.68 -41.38 15.07
C SER A 86 52.18 -40.08 14.45
N GLY A 87 52.94 -39.02 14.69
CA GLY A 87 52.51 -37.64 14.49
C GLY A 87 52.40 -37.19 13.03
N ALA A 88 51.34 -36.42 12.79
CA ALA A 88 51.34 -35.25 11.92
C ALA A 88 50.18 -34.38 12.40
N GLY A 89 50.46 -33.13 12.79
CA GLY A 89 49.42 -32.19 13.20
C GLY A 89 48.43 -32.00 12.06
N ALA A 90 47.29 -32.68 12.15
CA ALA A 90 46.15 -32.40 11.29
C ALA A 90 45.66 -31.02 11.70
N VAL A 91 46.06 -30.00 10.94
CA VAL A 91 45.39 -28.71 10.93
C VAL A 91 43.95 -29.03 10.54
N VAL A 92 43.04 -28.98 11.51
CA VAL A 92 41.61 -29.01 11.24
C VAL A 92 41.33 -27.69 10.55
N GLU A 93 41.33 -27.68 9.21
CA GLU A 93 40.74 -26.59 8.44
C GLU A 93 39.25 -26.58 8.82
N VAL A 94 38.89 -25.72 9.76
CA VAL A 94 37.50 -25.37 10.01
C VAL A 94 37.04 -24.65 8.76
N GLU A 95 36.46 -25.38 7.82
CA GLU A 95 35.87 -24.77 6.63
C GLU A 95 34.75 -23.83 7.10
N GLU A 96 35.05 -22.54 7.09
CA GLU A 96 34.18 -21.54 7.70
C GLU A 96 32.93 -21.36 6.85
N THR A 97 31.77 -21.80 7.35
CA THR A 97 30.50 -21.69 6.64
C THR A 97 30.01 -20.25 6.55
N CYS A 98 29.39 -19.84 5.44
CA CYS A 98 28.78 -18.49 5.31
C CYS A 98 27.60 -18.28 6.28
N PHE A 99 26.82 -19.34 6.52
CA PHE A 99 25.66 -19.30 7.40
C PHE A 99 25.66 -20.47 8.39
N VAL A 100 25.38 -20.16 9.64
CA VAL A 100 25.16 -21.16 10.69
C VAL A 100 23.72 -21.64 10.64
N GLN A 101 23.50 -22.96 10.57
CA GLN A 101 22.18 -23.62 10.61
C GLN A 101 21.22 -23.30 9.46
N VAL A 102 21.74 -22.92 8.29
CA VAL A 102 20.99 -22.83 7.03
C VAL A 102 21.23 -24.09 6.21
N ASN A 103 20.45 -25.14 6.48
CA ASN A 103 20.65 -26.49 5.93
C ASN A 103 19.63 -26.91 4.85
N SER A 104 18.62 -26.08 4.61
CA SER A 104 17.53 -26.33 3.67
C SER A 104 16.98 -25.01 3.15
N PHE A 105 16.23 -25.05 2.05
CA PHE A 105 15.54 -23.86 1.55
C PHE A 105 14.62 -23.25 2.63
N MET A 106 13.93 -24.08 3.41
CA MET A 106 13.06 -23.58 4.47
C MET A 106 13.86 -22.93 5.60
N ALA A 107 15.05 -23.45 5.95
CA ALA A 107 15.93 -22.78 6.91
C ALA A 107 16.44 -21.43 6.39
N ALA A 108 16.76 -21.32 5.09
CA ALA A 108 17.16 -20.06 4.47
C ALA A 108 16.01 -19.04 4.40
N PHE A 109 14.78 -19.51 4.13
CA PHE A 109 13.57 -18.70 4.20
C PHE A 109 13.32 -18.17 5.62
N LEU A 110 13.43 -19.03 6.64
CA LEU A 110 13.30 -18.61 8.03
C LEU A 110 14.37 -17.59 8.42
N PHE A 111 15.63 -17.79 8.02
CA PHE A 111 16.68 -16.79 8.21
C PHE A 111 16.33 -15.46 7.54
N SER A 112 15.88 -15.49 6.28
CA SER A 112 15.45 -14.26 5.58
C SER A 112 14.31 -13.54 6.30
N LEU A 113 13.30 -14.26 6.78
CA LEU A 113 12.22 -13.68 7.59
C LEU A 113 12.78 -13.05 8.86
N GLU A 114 13.56 -13.81 9.64
CA GLU A 114 14.16 -13.37 10.91
C GLU A 114 15.01 -12.09 10.74
N THR A 115 15.77 -12.00 9.65
CA THR A 115 16.60 -10.84 9.31
C THR A 115 15.76 -9.64 8.89
N GLN A 116 14.79 -9.81 7.97
CA GLN A 116 14.03 -8.67 7.45
C GLN A 116 13.07 -8.09 8.49
N THR A 117 12.46 -8.93 9.33
CA THR A 117 11.56 -8.47 10.40
C THR A 117 12.30 -8.11 11.69
N SER A 118 13.64 -8.14 11.68
CA SER A 118 14.51 -7.87 12.82
C SER A 118 14.18 -8.65 14.09
N ILE A 119 13.61 -9.86 13.95
CA ILE A 119 13.34 -10.75 15.09
C ILE A 119 14.64 -11.38 15.57
N GLY A 120 15.47 -11.86 14.63
CA GLY A 120 16.82 -12.35 14.89
C GLY A 120 16.93 -13.32 16.07
N TYR A 121 16.29 -14.48 16.01
CA TYR A 121 16.32 -15.47 17.11
C TYR A 121 17.75 -15.94 17.46
N GLY A 122 18.71 -15.79 16.55
CA GLY A 122 20.13 -16.07 16.79
C GLY A 122 20.53 -17.54 16.61
N PHE A 123 19.56 -18.45 16.42
CA PHE A 123 19.85 -19.83 16.05
C PHE A 123 20.45 -19.97 14.65
N ARG A 124 20.05 -19.07 13.74
CA ARG A 124 20.61 -18.91 12.39
C ARG A 124 21.34 -17.57 12.34
N SER A 125 22.59 -17.59 11.92
CA SER A 125 23.43 -16.38 11.86
C SER A 125 24.30 -16.38 10.62
N VAL A 126 24.58 -15.18 10.11
CA VAL A 126 25.62 -14.93 9.12
C VAL A 126 26.99 -14.90 9.80
N THR A 127 28.03 -15.36 9.11
CA THR A 127 29.44 -15.30 9.54
C THR A 127 30.24 -14.29 8.69
N GLU A 128 31.46 -13.97 9.10
CA GLU A 128 32.34 -13.04 8.39
C GLU A 128 33.11 -13.67 7.21
N SER A 129 33.02 -14.99 7.07
CA SER A 129 33.77 -15.79 6.08
C SER A 129 33.40 -15.46 4.64
N CYS A 130 32.15 -15.02 4.42
CA CYS A 130 31.61 -14.74 3.09
C CYS A 130 31.13 -13.29 2.97
N PRO A 131 31.93 -12.39 2.35
CA PRO A 131 31.55 -11.00 2.14
C PRO A 131 30.23 -10.85 1.35
N LEU A 132 29.95 -11.78 0.43
CA LEU A 132 28.72 -11.81 -0.34
C LEU A 132 27.47 -12.02 0.55
N ALA A 133 27.57 -12.86 1.58
CA ALA A 133 26.49 -13.11 2.53
C ALA A 133 26.19 -11.85 3.36
N VAL A 134 27.24 -11.18 3.85
CA VAL A 134 27.12 -9.91 4.58
C VAL A 134 26.47 -8.82 3.72
N MET A 135 26.92 -8.68 2.47
CA MET A 135 26.34 -7.70 1.53
C MET A 135 24.87 -8.01 1.22
N ALA A 136 24.49 -9.29 1.09
CA ALA A 136 23.10 -9.69 0.87
C ALA A 136 22.21 -9.34 2.08
N VAL A 137 22.70 -9.53 3.32
CA VAL A 137 22.00 -9.11 4.55
C VAL A 137 21.83 -7.58 4.60
N VAL A 138 22.89 -6.82 4.28
CA VAL A 138 22.81 -5.34 4.25
C VAL A 138 21.78 -4.88 3.22
N LEU A 139 21.80 -5.45 2.01
CA LEU A 139 20.83 -5.14 0.97
C LEU A 139 19.41 -5.49 1.42
N GLN A 140 19.23 -6.63 2.07
CA GLN A 140 17.93 -7.05 2.61
C GLN A 140 17.40 -6.05 3.64
N CYS A 141 18.24 -5.56 4.55
CA CYS A 141 17.85 -4.55 5.53
C CYS A 141 17.40 -3.25 4.86
N ILE A 142 18.13 -2.77 3.85
CA ILE A 142 17.76 -1.54 3.11
C ILE A 142 16.40 -1.73 2.40
N VAL A 143 16.21 -2.86 1.70
CA VAL A 143 14.95 -3.16 1.01
C VAL A 143 13.80 -3.32 2.01
N GLY A 144 14.03 -3.99 3.13
CA GLY A 144 13.05 -4.14 4.22
C GLY A 144 12.55 -2.79 4.73
N CYS A 145 13.47 -1.88 5.06
CA CYS A 145 13.13 -0.53 5.51
C CYS A 145 12.31 0.26 4.47
N ILE A 146 12.62 0.11 3.17
CA ILE A 146 11.88 0.78 2.09
C ILE A 146 10.44 0.23 2.01
N ILE A 147 10.27 -1.09 2.09
CA ILE A 147 8.95 -1.74 2.08
C ILE A 147 8.13 -1.26 3.28
N ASP A 148 8.70 -1.26 4.48
CA ASP A 148 8.02 -0.81 5.71
C ASP A 148 7.59 0.65 5.62
N ALA A 149 8.49 1.53 5.18
CA ALA A 149 8.19 2.95 5.01
C ALA A 149 7.05 3.19 4.02
N PHE A 150 7.04 2.46 2.90
CA PHE A 150 5.96 2.56 1.91
C PHE A 150 4.62 2.09 2.48
N ILE A 151 4.60 0.98 3.20
CA ILE A 151 3.37 0.43 3.80
C ILE A 151 2.81 1.41 4.83
N ILE A 152 3.64 1.89 5.77
CA ILE A 152 3.22 2.86 6.78
C ILE A 152 2.68 4.13 6.10
N GLY A 153 3.41 4.67 5.12
CA GLY A 153 2.98 5.85 4.36
C GLY A 153 1.64 5.67 3.65
N ALA A 154 1.45 4.54 2.97
CA ALA A 154 0.21 4.24 2.27
C ALA A 154 -0.98 4.00 3.24
N VAL A 155 -0.75 3.31 4.35
CA VAL A 155 -1.77 3.08 5.41
C VAL A 155 -2.20 4.42 6.01
N MET A 156 -1.25 5.27 6.39
CA MET A 156 -1.53 6.59 6.97
C MET A 156 -2.27 7.49 5.99
N ALA A 157 -1.83 7.54 4.72
CA ALA A 157 -2.53 8.29 3.67
C ALA A 157 -3.97 7.80 3.46
N LYS A 158 -4.21 6.49 3.55
CA LYS A 158 -5.56 5.92 3.40
C LYS A 158 -6.46 6.17 4.60
N ILE A 159 -5.93 6.13 5.81
CA ILE A 159 -6.67 6.49 7.03
C ILE A 159 -7.03 7.97 7.03
N ALA A 160 -6.11 8.83 6.58
CA ALA A 160 -6.31 10.27 6.48
C ALA A 160 -7.32 10.67 5.40
N LYS A 161 -7.66 9.79 4.44
CA LYS A 161 -8.64 10.12 3.41
C LYS A 161 -10.01 10.44 4.04
N PRO A 162 -10.58 11.63 3.79
CA PRO A 162 -11.84 12.07 4.41
C PRO A 162 -13.08 11.40 3.79
N LYS A 163 -12.96 10.20 3.20
CA LYS A 163 -14.05 9.52 2.48
C LYS A 163 -15.26 9.24 3.38
N LYS A 164 -15.04 8.97 4.67
CA LYS A 164 -16.11 8.78 5.67
C LYS A 164 -16.76 10.10 6.13
N ARG A 165 -16.22 11.26 5.76
CA ARG A 165 -16.81 12.57 6.13
C ARG A 165 -18.04 12.89 5.29
N ASN A 166 -18.07 12.47 4.02
CA ASN A 166 -19.21 12.65 3.13
C ASN A 166 -20.47 11.92 3.62
N GLU A 167 -20.33 10.86 4.43
CA GLU A 167 -21.47 10.16 5.05
C GLU A 167 -22.11 10.96 6.19
N THR A 168 -21.42 11.98 6.72
CA THR A 168 -21.92 12.82 7.83
C THR A 168 -22.42 14.19 7.39
N LEU A 169 -22.31 14.50 6.10
CA LEU A 169 -22.94 15.67 5.47
C LEU A 169 -24.21 15.20 4.78
N LEU A 170 -25.36 15.76 5.18
CA LEU A 170 -26.64 15.43 4.60
C LEU A 170 -27.17 16.56 3.74
N PHE A 171 -27.89 16.16 2.70
CA PHE A 171 -28.73 17.02 1.89
C PHE A 171 -30.20 16.67 2.17
N SER A 172 -31.11 17.64 2.02
CA SER A 172 -32.54 17.36 2.04
C SER A 172 -32.94 16.42 0.90
N ASP A 173 -33.90 15.54 1.16
CA ASP A 173 -34.40 14.58 0.16
C ASP A 173 -35.06 15.21 -1.06
N THR A 174 -35.56 16.43 -0.87
CA THR A 174 -36.25 17.23 -1.87
C THR A 174 -35.69 18.65 -1.86
N ALA A 175 -35.74 19.29 -3.03
CA ALA A 175 -35.61 20.72 -3.18
C ALA A 175 -37.01 21.32 -3.35
N VAL A 176 -37.20 22.53 -2.86
CA VAL A 176 -38.48 23.24 -2.91
C VAL A 176 -38.31 24.56 -3.64
N VAL A 177 -39.37 25.04 -4.29
CA VAL A 177 -39.42 26.35 -4.92
C VAL A 177 -40.52 27.14 -4.23
N ALA A 178 -40.17 28.26 -3.62
CA ALA A 178 -41.12 29.11 -2.90
C ALA A 178 -40.69 30.58 -2.94
N LEU A 179 -41.64 31.47 -2.66
CA LEU A 179 -41.37 32.90 -2.50
C LEU A 179 -40.67 33.15 -1.15
N ARG A 180 -39.56 33.88 -1.18
CA ARG A 180 -38.86 34.42 -0.01
C ARG A 180 -38.47 35.87 -0.31
N ASP A 181 -38.86 36.79 0.57
CA ASP A 181 -38.60 38.23 0.43
C ASP A 181 -38.97 38.79 -0.95
N GLY A 182 -40.13 38.36 -1.47
CA GLY A 182 -40.67 38.80 -2.77
C GLY A 182 -40.01 38.18 -4.00
N LYS A 183 -39.03 37.27 -3.84
CA LYS A 183 -38.33 36.59 -4.95
C LYS A 183 -38.65 35.10 -4.94
N LEU A 184 -38.81 34.52 -6.13
CA LEU A 184 -38.99 33.08 -6.28
C LEU A 184 -37.63 32.39 -6.15
N CYS A 185 -37.47 31.53 -5.15
CA CYS A 185 -36.20 30.91 -4.80
C CYS A 185 -36.30 29.38 -4.82
N MET A 186 -35.33 28.72 -5.47
CA MET A 186 -35.10 27.29 -5.31
C MET A 186 -34.22 27.06 -4.08
N MET A 187 -34.63 26.15 -3.20
CA MET A 187 -34.00 25.92 -1.90
C MET A 187 -33.83 24.43 -1.63
N TRP A 188 -32.70 24.07 -1.03
CA TRP A 188 -32.44 22.75 -0.44
C TRP A 188 -31.69 22.97 0.88
N ARG A 189 -31.71 21.98 1.77
CA ARG A 189 -31.05 22.08 3.07
C ARG A 189 -29.80 21.21 3.07
N VAL A 190 -28.75 21.72 3.72
CA VAL A 190 -27.52 20.98 4.01
C VAL A 190 -27.33 20.92 5.52
N GLY A 191 -26.80 19.81 6.03
CA GLY A 191 -26.60 19.61 7.46
C GLY A 191 -25.32 18.85 7.76
N ASN A 192 -24.68 19.18 8.88
CA ASN A 192 -23.52 18.45 9.40
C ASN A 192 -23.94 17.68 10.66
N LEU A 193 -23.86 16.35 10.63
CA LEU A 193 -24.19 15.52 11.79
C LEU A 193 -23.09 15.50 12.87
N ARG A 194 -21.88 15.99 12.57
CA ARG A 194 -20.77 16.01 13.51
C ARG A 194 -20.70 17.36 14.24
N LYS A 195 -20.29 17.31 15.52
CA LYS A 195 -19.90 18.50 16.29
C LYS A 195 -18.67 19.21 15.72
N SER A 196 -17.81 18.49 15.01
CA SER A 196 -16.63 19.08 14.35
C SER A 196 -17.05 19.96 13.17
N HIS A 197 -16.57 21.21 13.15
CA HIS A 197 -16.87 22.17 12.09
C HIS A 197 -16.20 21.81 10.75
N LEU A 198 -16.88 22.18 9.65
CA LEU A 198 -16.31 22.16 8.30
C LEU A 198 -15.70 23.53 8.02
N VAL A 199 -14.37 23.62 8.13
CA VAL A 199 -13.60 24.84 7.81
C VAL A 199 -13.67 25.08 6.30
N GLU A 200 -13.85 26.35 5.90
CA GLU A 200 -13.98 26.79 4.49
C GLU A 200 -15.10 26.07 3.71
N ALA A 201 -16.22 25.81 4.40
CA ALA A 201 -17.40 25.25 3.75
C ALA A 201 -17.97 26.22 2.71
N HIS A 202 -18.15 25.75 1.48
CA HIS A 202 -18.78 26.47 0.39
C HIS A 202 -19.73 25.54 -0.36
N VAL A 203 -20.76 26.09 -0.99
CA VAL A 203 -21.76 25.34 -1.74
C VAL A 203 -21.72 25.71 -3.22
N ARG A 204 -21.95 24.73 -4.09
CA ARG A 204 -22.12 24.91 -5.53
C ARG A 204 -23.29 24.07 -6.02
N ALA A 205 -23.96 24.56 -7.06
CA ALA A 205 -25.07 23.88 -7.69
C ALA A 205 -24.93 23.97 -9.21
N GLN A 206 -25.30 22.89 -9.90
CA GLN A 206 -25.23 22.82 -11.36
C GLN A 206 -26.51 22.18 -11.89
N LEU A 207 -27.05 22.77 -12.96
CA LEU A 207 -28.13 22.21 -13.76
C LEU A 207 -27.51 21.35 -14.88
N LEU A 208 -27.86 20.07 -14.88
CA LEU A 208 -27.42 19.10 -15.87
C LEU A 208 -28.57 18.84 -16.85
N LYS A 209 -28.44 19.26 -18.10
CA LYS A 209 -29.45 19.00 -19.14
C LYS A 209 -28.80 18.80 -20.52
N PRO A 210 -29.35 17.96 -21.40
CA PRO A 210 -28.95 17.95 -22.80
C PRO A 210 -29.29 19.29 -23.46
N ARG A 211 -28.41 19.81 -24.31
CA ARG A 211 -28.62 21.07 -25.04
C ARG A 211 -28.12 20.96 -26.48
N VAL A 212 -28.82 21.62 -27.40
CA VAL A 212 -28.32 21.86 -28.77
C VAL A 212 -27.92 23.33 -28.86
N THR A 213 -26.70 23.61 -29.33
CA THR A 213 -26.24 24.98 -29.53
C THR A 213 -26.89 25.62 -30.76
N PRO A 214 -26.92 26.97 -30.88
CA PRO A 214 -27.41 27.63 -32.09
C PRO A 214 -26.70 27.18 -33.38
N GLU A 215 -25.46 26.72 -33.27
CA GLU A 215 -24.62 26.21 -34.36
C GLU A 215 -24.95 24.75 -34.74
N GLY A 216 -25.87 24.10 -34.02
CA GLY A 216 -26.31 22.72 -34.27
C GLY A 216 -25.48 21.65 -33.56
N GLU A 217 -24.59 22.00 -32.64
CA GLU A 217 -23.84 21.03 -31.84
C GLU A 217 -24.72 20.44 -30.74
N PHE A 218 -24.80 19.12 -30.64
CA PHE A 218 -25.51 18.43 -29.56
C PHE A 218 -24.56 18.12 -28.39
N LEU A 219 -24.84 18.72 -27.24
CA LEU A 219 -24.18 18.48 -25.96
C LEU A 219 -25.03 17.49 -25.14
N PRO A 220 -24.60 16.23 -24.97
CA PRO A 220 -25.39 15.22 -24.26
C PRO A 220 -25.66 15.56 -22.79
N LEU A 221 -24.73 16.29 -22.16
CA LEU A 221 -24.81 16.71 -20.77
C LEU A 221 -24.14 18.07 -20.62
N ASP A 222 -24.93 19.13 -20.80
CA ASP A 222 -24.49 20.50 -20.57
C ASP A 222 -24.58 20.84 -19.07
N ASN A 223 -23.57 21.52 -18.56
CA ASN A 223 -23.41 21.85 -17.14
C ASN A 223 -23.56 23.36 -16.95
N GLU A 224 -24.76 23.82 -16.58
CA GLU A 224 -25.01 25.23 -16.28
C GLU A 224 -24.88 25.49 -14.77
N ASP A 225 -24.03 26.44 -14.36
CA ASP A 225 -23.86 26.79 -12.94
C ASP A 225 -25.11 27.53 -12.42
N ILE A 226 -25.60 27.14 -11.24
CA ILE A 226 -26.72 27.81 -10.56
C ILE A 226 -26.11 28.71 -9.49
N ASN A 227 -26.27 30.02 -9.65
CA ASN A 227 -25.72 30.99 -8.71
C ASN A 227 -26.39 30.87 -7.33
N VAL A 228 -25.60 30.47 -6.33
CA VAL A 228 -25.96 30.40 -4.91
C VAL A 228 -25.32 31.53 -4.09
N GLY A 229 -24.86 32.58 -4.78
CA GLY A 229 -24.25 33.77 -4.20
C GLY A 229 -22.72 33.78 -4.24
N PHE A 230 -22.12 33.22 -5.30
CA PHE A 230 -20.68 33.22 -5.50
C PHE A 230 -20.12 34.65 -5.65
N ASP A 231 -20.81 35.50 -6.42
CA ASP A 231 -20.36 36.88 -6.68
C ASP A 231 -20.33 37.75 -5.41
N THR A 232 -21.25 37.49 -4.47
CA THR A 232 -21.31 38.14 -3.15
C THR A 232 -20.51 37.40 -2.08
N GLY A 233 -19.97 36.22 -2.40
CA GLY A 233 -19.27 35.34 -1.48
C GLY A 233 -20.14 34.76 -0.36
N THR A 234 -21.47 34.72 -0.56
CA THR A 234 -22.47 34.13 0.33
C THR A 234 -22.65 32.62 0.10
N ASP A 235 -22.00 32.07 -0.93
CA ASP A 235 -21.81 30.64 -1.13
C ASP A 235 -20.94 30.00 -0.04
N ARG A 236 -20.08 30.80 0.62
CA ARG A 236 -19.28 30.42 1.79
C ARG A 236 -20.17 30.41 3.04
N ILE A 237 -20.33 29.25 3.64
CA ILE A 237 -21.28 29.03 4.75
C ILE A 237 -20.56 28.66 6.05
N PHE A 238 -21.12 29.08 7.18
CA PHE A 238 -20.74 28.59 8.51
C PHE A 238 -21.74 27.53 8.97
N LEU A 239 -21.46 26.25 8.66
CA LEU A 239 -22.40 25.15 8.86
C LEU A 239 -22.32 24.58 10.29
N VAL A 240 -23.17 25.11 11.18
CA VAL A 240 -23.37 24.58 12.54
C VAL A 240 -24.74 23.94 12.70
N SER A 241 -25.80 24.65 12.29
CA SER A 241 -27.17 24.13 12.21
C SER A 241 -27.65 24.06 10.76
N PRO A 242 -28.58 23.12 10.46
CA PRO A 242 -29.28 23.07 9.17
C PRO A 242 -30.25 24.23 8.91
#